data_AF-A0A978S8Q3-F1
#
_entry.id   AF-A0A978S8Q3-F1
#
_cell.length_a   1.000
_cell.length_b   1.000
_cell.length_c   1.000
_cell.angle_alpha   90.00
_cell.angle_beta   90.00
_cell.angle_gamma   90.00
#
_symmetry.space_group_name_H-M   'P 1'
#
loop_
_entity.id
_entity.type
_entity.pdbx_description
1 polymer ?
#
loop_
_entity_poly.entity_id
_entity_poly.type
_entity_poly.pdbx_seq_one_letter_code
_entity_poly.pdbx_strand_id
1 'polypeptide(L)'
;MVDFPKEEFPAEAWVKVRASTDAQQSFLSWKGSIYALIPGEQKQHLFQIVGMSVARCIPLSEGGWDFTSREVTFYLDPVTGEILRRWQNPWTGEEVPVVHVANNPVQGIFKRPLPGVVEGDMTTFVFDLFSHYPNPLAGDEKFAPYSPQEIYQAAELFKLRVPTAELRNPAITSVAQVFLTWDRIGPMLPWMKMADRPGQLIYSAIGQKVPDFHQLPQLLQDEINSRVPLYKNAPPSKLDADDITSWKYFKKHFDAYLQGETFPIPEPAL
;
A
#
# COMPACT_ATOMS: atom_id res chain seq x y z
N MET A 1 -22.68 -21.00 -16.49
CA MET A 1 -22.07 -19.70 -16.09
C MET A 1 -22.06 -19.68 -14.58
N VAL A 2 -20.93 -19.32 -13.97
CA VAL A 2 -20.87 -19.08 -12.52
C VAL A 2 -21.40 -17.67 -12.30
N ASP A 3 -22.55 -17.55 -11.63
CA ASP A 3 -23.14 -16.25 -11.29
C ASP A 3 -22.64 -15.82 -9.91
N PHE A 4 -22.01 -14.66 -9.84
CA PHE A 4 -21.66 -14.04 -8.57
C PHE A 4 -22.72 -12.98 -8.29
N PRO A 5 -23.53 -13.11 -7.21
CA PRO A 5 -24.57 -12.13 -6.89
C PRO A 5 -23.94 -10.77 -6.59
N LYS A 6 -23.87 -9.92 -7.62
CA LYS A 6 -23.34 -8.56 -7.53
C LYS A 6 -24.47 -7.57 -7.29
N GLU A 7 -24.29 -6.70 -6.31
CA GLU A 7 -25.14 -5.54 -6.05
C GLU A 7 -24.33 -4.27 -6.24
N GLU A 8 -24.96 -3.21 -6.78
CA GLU A 8 -24.36 -1.88 -6.86
C GLU A 8 -24.53 -1.16 -5.52
N PHE A 9 -23.42 -0.73 -4.92
CA PHE A 9 -23.44 0.08 -3.69
C PHE A 9 -23.09 1.53 -4.01
N PRO A 10 -23.74 2.53 -3.36
CA PRO A 10 -23.40 3.93 -3.56
C PRO A 10 -21.96 4.23 -3.10
N ALA A 11 -21.36 5.31 -3.60
CA ALA A 11 -20.01 5.73 -3.23
C ALA A 11 -19.84 5.89 -1.71
N GLU A 12 -20.89 6.28 -0.99
CA GLU A 12 -20.92 6.36 0.47
C GLU A 12 -20.56 5.03 1.15
N ALA A 13 -21.06 3.90 0.63
CA ALA A 13 -20.74 2.58 1.17
C ALA A 13 -19.24 2.30 1.05
N TRP A 14 -18.63 2.63 -0.10
CA TRP A 14 -17.18 2.51 -0.29
C TRP A 14 -16.38 3.43 0.63
N VAL A 15 -16.89 4.64 0.90
CA VAL A 15 -16.31 5.55 1.88
C VAL A 15 -16.33 4.94 3.28
N LYS A 16 -17.44 4.33 3.73
CA LYS A 16 -17.51 3.64 5.03
C LYS A 16 -16.50 2.50 5.13
N VAL A 17 -16.22 1.79 4.03
CA VAL A 17 -15.19 0.73 4.01
C VAL A 17 -13.79 1.34 4.13
N ARG A 18 -13.45 2.33 3.30
CA ARG A 18 -12.08 2.87 3.20
C ARG A 18 -11.70 3.85 4.31
N ALA A 19 -12.65 4.63 4.82
CA ALA A 19 -12.45 5.62 5.87
C ALA A 19 -13.77 5.88 6.64
N SER A 20 -14.21 7.12 6.73
CA SER A 20 -15.47 7.54 7.35
C SER A 20 -16.19 8.58 6.50
N THR A 21 -17.52 8.63 6.56
CA THR A 21 -18.35 9.60 5.82
C THR A 21 -18.34 11.01 6.41
N ASP A 22 -17.83 11.17 7.64
CA ASP A 22 -17.74 12.44 8.40
C ASP A 22 -16.32 13.02 8.45
N ALA A 23 -15.45 12.61 7.52
CA ALA A 23 -14.05 13.02 7.42
C ALA A 23 -13.14 12.67 8.63
N GLN A 24 -13.61 11.82 9.55
CA GLN A 24 -12.72 11.22 10.55
C GLN A 24 -11.68 10.33 9.86
N GLN A 25 -10.45 10.35 10.39
CA GLN A 25 -9.39 9.50 9.86
C GLN A 25 -9.59 8.05 10.29
N SER A 26 -9.20 7.12 9.43
CA SER A 26 -9.28 5.68 9.68
C SER A 26 -7.94 5.03 9.40
N PHE A 27 -7.65 3.95 10.12
CA PHE A 27 -6.44 3.15 9.94
C PHE A 27 -6.77 1.79 9.33
N LEU A 28 -6.06 1.41 8.28
CA LEU A 28 -6.07 0.05 7.73
C LEU A 28 -4.67 -0.52 7.92
N SER A 29 -4.52 -1.68 8.57
CA SER A 29 -3.23 -2.32 8.78
C SER A 29 -3.17 -3.68 8.09
N TRP A 30 -2.00 -4.06 7.61
CA TRP A 30 -1.75 -5.35 6.96
C TRP A 30 -0.45 -5.97 7.41
N LYS A 31 -0.37 -7.29 7.22
CA LYS A 31 0.84 -8.08 7.34
C LYS A 31 0.82 -9.22 6.33
N GLY A 32 2.00 -9.68 5.93
CA GLY A 32 2.10 -10.69 4.90
C GLY A 32 3.54 -11.03 4.57
N SER A 33 3.73 -11.68 3.44
CA SER A 33 5.03 -12.15 2.98
C SER A 33 5.29 -11.70 1.55
N ILE A 34 6.57 -11.51 1.21
CA ILE A 34 7.03 -11.23 -0.15
C ILE A 34 7.92 -12.37 -0.61
N TYR A 35 7.61 -12.89 -1.79
CA TYR A 35 8.36 -13.95 -2.45
C TYR A 35 8.96 -13.44 -3.75
N ALA A 36 10.17 -13.88 -4.08
CA ALA A 36 10.67 -13.78 -5.44
C ALA A 36 10.30 -15.05 -6.22
N LEU A 37 9.77 -14.84 -7.41
CA LEU A 37 9.53 -15.89 -8.41
C LEU A 37 10.41 -15.59 -9.63
N ILE A 38 11.52 -16.31 -9.72
CA ILE A 38 12.48 -16.23 -10.82
C ILE A 38 12.34 -17.47 -11.70
N PRO A 39 12.25 -17.34 -13.03
CA PRO A 39 12.14 -18.50 -13.93
C PRO A 39 13.27 -19.52 -13.72
N GLY A 40 12.91 -20.76 -13.43
CA GLY A 40 13.86 -21.86 -13.23
C GLY A 40 14.43 -21.98 -11.81
N GLU A 41 14.12 -21.05 -10.90
CA GLU A 41 14.56 -21.10 -9.50
C GLU A 41 13.42 -21.54 -8.57
N GLN A 42 13.76 -22.09 -7.40
CA GLN A 42 12.79 -22.26 -6.33
C GLN A 42 12.35 -20.89 -5.79
N LYS A 43 11.05 -20.76 -5.45
CA LYS A 43 10.54 -19.54 -4.80
C LYS A 43 11.38 -19.19 -3.58
N GLN A 44 11.77 -17.93 -3.45
CA GLN A 44 12.53 -17.43 -2.30
C GLN A 44 11.59 -16.59 -1.43
N HIS A 45 11.45 -16.92 -0.15
CA HIS A 45 10.76 -16.07 0.81
C HIS A 45 11.72 -14.98 1.26
N LEU A 46 11.50 -13.76 0.77
CA LEU A 46 12.45 -12.67 0.96
C LEU A 46 12.19 -11.89 2.24
N PHE A 47 10.92 -11.52 2.47
CA PHE A 47 10.55 -10.60 3.55
C PHE A 47 9.21 -11.01 4.15
N GLN A 48 9.07 -10.82 5.46
CA GLN A 48 7.76 -10.49 6.00
C GLN A 48 7.50 -9.00 5.79
N ILE A 49 6.24 -8.60 5.79
CA ILE A 49 5.84 -7.19 5.77
C ILE A 49 4.84 -6.87 6.86
N VAL A 50 4.92 -5.64 7.35
CA VAL A 50 3.90 -5.02 8.19
C VAL A 50 3.72 -3.58 7.73
N GLY A 51 2.46 -3.17 7.57
CA GLY A 51 2.15 -1.85 7.07
C GLY A 51 0.82 -1.32 7.53
N MET A 52 0.60 -0.05 7.24
CA MET A 52 -0.63 0.65 7.51
C MET A 52 -0.87 1.78 6.51
N SER A 53 -2.13 2.13 6.33
CA SER A 53 -2.53 3.42 5.80
C SER A 53 -3.38 4.16 6.82
N VAL A 54 -3.22 5.48 6.85
CA VAL A 54 -4.12 6.41 7.55
C VAL A 54 -4.77 7.29 6.51
N ALA A 55 -6.10 7.28 6.45
CA ALA A 55 -6.87 7.88 5.37
C ALA A 55 -8.04 8.74 5.86
N ARG A 56 -8.43 9.71 5.04
CA ARG A 56 -9.69 10.48 5.15
C ARG A 56 -10.45 10.45 3.83
N CYS A 57 -11.78 10.51 3.94
CA CYS A 57 -12.69 10.84 2.85
C CYS A 57 -13.37 12.16 3.19
N ILE A 58 -13.08 13.22 2.43
CA ILE A 58 -13.58 14.57 2.67
C ILE A 58 -14.80 14.82 1.76
N PRO A 59 -16.01 15.05 2.31
CA PRO A 59 -17.20 15.30 1.50
C PRO A 59 -17.03 16.54 0.60
N LEU A 60 -17.46 16.43 -0.65
CA LEU A 60 -17.47 17.52 -1.63
C LEU A 60 -18.86 18.14 -1.71
N SER A 61 -18.92 19.47 -1.89
CA SER A 61 -20.18 20.21 -2.01
C SER A 61 -21.04 19.75 -3.20
N GLU A 62 -20.41 19.38 -4.31
CA GLU A 62 -21.09 18.86 -5.49
C GLU A 62 -21.36 17.35 -5.46
N GLY A 63 -21.16 16.71 -4.30
CA GLY A 63 -21.32 15.28 -4.10
C GLY A 63 -20.04 14.48 -4.35
N GLY A 64 -19.92 13.37 -3.63
CA GLY A 64 -18.71 12.54 -3.59
C GLY A 64 -17.73 12.94 -2.49
N TRP A 65 -16.58 12.27 -2.49
CA TRP A 65 -15.54 12.48 -1.49
C TRP A 65 -14.16 12.55 -2.14
N ASP A 66 -13.32 13.48 -1.68
CA ASP A 66 -11.88 13.41 -1.91
C ASP A 66 -11.29 12.39 -0.93
N PHE A 67 -10.65 11.35 -1.47
CA PHE A 67 -9.85 10.41 -0.70
C PHE A 67 -8.41 10.91 -0.63
N THR A 68 -7.83 10.92 0.57
CA THR A 68 -6.42 11.22 0.78
C THR A 68 -5.88 10.37 1.90
N SER A 69 -4.65 9.88 1.74
CA SER A 69 -4.03 8.97 2.70
C SER A 69 -2.51 9.05 2.68
N ARG A 70 -1.93 8.50 3.76
CA ARG A 70 -0.50 8.18 3.87
C ARG A 70 -0.37 6.70 4.13
N GLU A 71 0.66 6.09 3.57
CA GLU A 71 0.93 4.66 3.71
C GLU A 71 2.40 4.40 4.02
N VAL A 72 2.64 3.52 5.00
CA VAL A 72 3.97 2.99 5.30
C VAL A 72 3.92 1.46 5.35
N THR A 73 4.89 0.80 4.71
CA THR A 73 5.13 -0.65 4.84
C THR A 73 6.60 -0.91 5.09
N PHE A 74 6.90 -1.62 6.16
CA PHE A 74 8.24 -2.08 6.50
C PHE A 74 8.48 -3.50 5.99
N TYR A 75 9.66 -3.70 5.42
CA TYR A 75 10.19 -5.01 5.06
C TYR A 75 10.93 -5.56 6.25
N LEU A 76 10.59 -6.77 6.65
CA LEU A 76 11.10 -7.43 7.85
C LEU A 76 11.87 -8.70 7.45
N ASP A 77 12.82 -9.07 8.29
CA ASP A 77 13.54 -10.32 8.15
C ASP A 77 12.54 -11.50 8.17
N PRO A 78 12.63 -12.44 7.22
CA PRO A 78 11.62 -13.49 7.08
C PRO A 78 11.66 -14.53 8.21
N VAL A 79 12.73 -14.54 9.03
CA VAL A 79 12.94 -15.46 10.15
C VAL A 79 12.73 -14.76 11.49
N THR A 80 13.36 -13.61 11.72
CA THR A 80 13.34 -12.91 13.02
C THR A 80 12.16 -11.94 13.15
N GLY A 81 11.63 -11.43 12.03
CA GLY A 81 10.61 -10.39 12.03
C GLY A 81 11.13 -8.98 12.38
N GLU A 82 12.45 -8.79 12.45
CA GLU A 82 13.06 -7.48 12.68
C GLU A 82 13.00 -6.61 11.42
N ILE A 83 12.92 -5.28 11.58
CA ILE A 83 12.93 -4.36 10.44
C ILE A 83 14.29 -4.42 9.75
N LEU A 84 14.28 -4.73 8.45
CA LEU A 84 15.51 -4.73 7.66
C LEU A 84 15.90 -3.30 7.31
N ARG A 85 17.05 -2.84 7.81
CA ARG A 85 17.69 -1.59 7.35
C ARG A 85 18.62 -1.82 6.17
N ARG A 86 19.25 -2.98 6.16
CA ARG A 86 20.13 -3.47 5.10
C ARG A 86 19.71 -4.89 4.75
N TRP A 87 19.95 -5.28 3.51
CA TRP A 87 19.59 -6.60 2.99
C TRP A 87 20.74 -7.16 2.18
N GLN A 88 21.14 -8.39 2.52
CA GLN A 88 22.08 -9.17 1.74
C GLN A 88 21.34 -9.72 0.51
N ASN A 89 21.65 -9.18 -0.65
CA ASN A 89 21.06 -9.66 -1.90
C ASN A 89 21.64 -11.06 -2.20
N PRO A 90 20.82 -12.13 -2.21
CA PRO A 90 21.31 -13.51 -2.39
C PRO A 90 21.79 -13.80 -3.81
N TRP A 91 21.45 -12.93 -4.77
CA TRP A 91 21.78 -13.09 -6.17
C TRP A 91 23.05 -12.36 -6.59
N THR A 92 23.31 -11.18 -6.01
CA THR A 92 24.50 -10.37 -6.33
C THR A 92 25.60 -10.51 -5.28
N GLY A 93 25.28 -10.95 -4.07
CA GLY A 93 26.21 -10.95 -2.94
C GLY A 93 26.47 -9.57 -2.35
N GLU A 94 25.83 -8.52 -2.86
CA GLU A 94 25.93 -7.17 -2.30
C GLU A 94 24.99 -6.99 -1.09
N GLU A 95 25.45 -6.26 -0.08
CA GLU A 95 24.58 -5.73 0.96
C GLU A 95 24.08 -4.34 0.53
N VAL A 96 22.77 -4.16 0.44
CA VAL A 96 22.13 -2.92 -0.01
C VAL A 96 21.23 -2.29 1.06
N PRO A 97 21.08 -0.96 1.12
CA PRO A 97 20.07 -0.31 1.95
C PRO A 97 18.66 -0.72 1.53
N VAL A 98 17.79 -0.97 2.51
CA VAL A 98 16.38 -1.28 2.24
C VAL A 98 15.57 0.01 2.18
N VAL A 99 14.90 0.25 1.06
CA VAL A 99 13.98 1.39 0.90
C VAL A 99 12.55 0.93 1.14
N HIS A 100 12.06 1.13 2.37
CA HIS A 100 10.68 0.84 2.77
C HIS A 100 9.65 1.67 2.00
N VAL A 101 8.39 1.21 1.98
CA VAL A 101 7.29 1.97 1.36
C VAL A 101 6.92 3.13 2.28
N ALA A 102 6.81 4.32 1.70
CA ALA A 102 6.47 5.56 2.39
C ALA A 102 5.76 6.48 1.40
N ASN A 103 4.48 6.21 1.14
CA ASN A 103 3.69 6.96 0.17
C ASN A 103 2.97 8.11 0.89
N ASN A 104 3.29 9.33 0.49
CA ASN A 104 2.66 10.55 0.95
C ASN A 104 2.59 11.56 -0.21
N PRO A 105 1.41 11.81 -0.82
CA PRO A 105 0.12 11.19 -0.55
C PRO A 105 -0.21 9.99 -1.46
N VAL A 106 -1.30 9.29 -1.13
CA VAL A 106 -2.10 8.46 -2.06
C VAL A 106 -3.53 8.99 -2.05
N GLN A 107 -4.05 9.43 -3.20
CA GLN A 107 -5.27 10.21 -3.31
C GLN A 107 -6.24 9.66 -4.37
N GLY A 108 -7.50 10.11 -4.31
CA GLY A 108 -8.53 9.69 -5.26
C GLY A 108 -9.82 10.47 -5.11
N ILE A 109 -10.80 10.16 -5.95
CA ILE A 109 -12.14 10.73 -5.88
C ILE A 109 -13.16 9.60 -5.87
N PHE A 110 -13.99 9.53 -4.84
CA PHE A 110 -15.07 8.55 -4.72
C PHE A 110 -16.39 9.24 -5.04
N LYS A 111 -16.87 9.07 -6.28
CA LYS A 111 -18.13 9.67 -6.78
C LYS A 111 -19.11 8.66 -7.36
N ARG A 112 -18.63 7.48 -7.75
CA ARG A 112 -19.43 6.50 -8.51
C ARG A 112 -19.83 5.31 -7.63
N PRO A 113 -20.99 4.69 -7.89
CA PRO A 113 -21.32 3.38 -7.34
C PRO A 113 -20.24 2.35 -7.68
N LEU A 114 -20.12 1.32 -6.84
CA LEU A 114 -19.16 0.24 -7.02
C LEU A 114 -19.84 -1.12 -6.78
N PRO A 115 -19.61 -2.13 -7.63
CA PRO A 115 -20.19 -3.46 -7.46
C PRO A 115 -19.57 -4.19 -6.27
N GLY A 116 -20.41 -4.71 -5.38
CA GLY A 116 -20.04 -5.62 -4.31
C GLY A 116 -20.61 -7.02 -4.55
N VAL A 117 -19.82 -8.06 -4.31
CA VAL A 117 -20.31 -9.46 -4.33
C VAL A 117 -20.92 -9.77 -2.97
N VAL A 118 -22.21 -10.09 -2.92
CA VAL A 118 -22.96 -10.30 -1.68
C VAL A 118 -23.14 -11.79 -1.41
N GLU A 119 -22.53 -12.29 -0.34
CA GLU A 119 -22.57 -13.71 0.04
C GLU A 119 -23.01 -13.83 1.49
N GLY A 120 -24.30 -14.15 1.69
CA GLY A 120 -24.91 -14.21 3.02
C GLY A 120 -24.96 -12.83 3.69
N ASP A 121 -24.33 -12.71 4.84
CA ASP A 121 -24.26 -11.49 5.65
C ASP A 121 -23.04 -10.60 5.32
N MET A 122 -22.21 -11.01 4.35
CA MET A 122 -20.99 -10.30 3.98
C MET A 122 -21.04 -9.80 2.53
N THR A 123 -20.43 -8.65 2.31
CA THR A 123 -20.17 -8.08 0.99
C THR A 123 -18.67 -8.04 0.75
N THR A 124 -18.22 -8.49 -0.42
CA THR A 124 -16.82 -8.39 -0.86
C THR A 124 -16.71 -7.38 -2.00
N PHE A 125 -15.96 -6.31 -1.76
CA PHE A 125 -15.55 -5.38 -2.81
C PHE A 125 -14.24 -5.87 -3.44
N VAL A 126 -14.28 -6.12 -4.74
CA VAL A 126 -13.11 -6.51 -5.53
C VAL A 126 -12.57 -5.26 -6.22
N PHE A 127 -11.33 -4.91 -5.91
CA PHE A 127 -10.64 -3.76 -6.48
C PHE A 127 -9.30 -4.24 -7.02
N ASP A 128 -9.28 -4.59 -8.29
CA ASP A 128 -8.09 -5.11 -8.96
C ASP A 128 -7.53 -4.03 -9.90
N LEU A 129 -6.26 -3.67 -9.69
CA LEU A 129 -5.53 -2.66 -10.44
C LEU A 129 -4.44 -3.30 -11.28
N PHE A 130 -4.44 -3.03 -12.58
CA PHE A 130 -3.40 -3.45 -13.51
C PHE A 130 -2.65 -2.23 -14.00
N SER A 131 -1.70 -1.75 -13.19
CA SER A 131 -0.91 -0.57 -13.51
C SER A 131 -0.04 -0.82 -14.74
N HIS A 132 -0.07 0.13 -15.68
CA HIS A 132 0.74 0.15 -16.88
C HIS A 132 1.03 1.60 -17.26
N TYR A 133 2.21 2.11 -16.92
CA TYR A 133 2.57 3.51 -17.14
C TYR A 133 4.09 3.68 -17.35
N PRO A 134 4.55 4.81 -17.92
CA PRO A 134 5.98 5.08 -18.09
C PRO A 134 6.75 4.99 -16.77
N ASN A 135 7.75 4.13 -16.70
CA ASN A 135 8.55 3.98 -15.50
C ASN A 135 9.29 5.29 -15.21
N PRO A 136 9.10 5.92 -14.03
CA PRO A 136 9.72 7.20 -13.72
C PRO A 136 11.25 7.13 -13.63
N LEU A 137 11.83 5.93 -13.53
CA LEU A 137 13.28 5.70 -13.51
C LEU A 137 13.87 5.46 -14.90
N ALA A 138 13.06 5.16 -15.91
CA ALA A 138 13.55 4.89 -17.26
C ALA A 138 14.12 6.14 -17.94
N GLY A 139 15.08 5.93 -18.84
CA GLY A 139 15.69 6.98 -19.66
C GLY A 139 16.78 7.82 -18.99
N ASP A 140 17.04 7.63 -17.69
CA ASP A 140 18.15 8.26 -16.98
C ASP A 140 19.21 7.19 -16.64
N GLU A 141 20.41 7.37 -17.18
CA GLU A 141 21.50 6.38 -17.10
C GLU A 141 21.86 6.00 -15.66
N LYS A 142 21.70 6.92 -14.70
CA LYS A 142 22.02 6.63 -13.29
C LYS A 142 21.11 5.57 -12.67
N PHE A 143 19.91 5.37 -13.22
CA PHE A 143 18.95 4.37 -12.77
C PHE A 143 19.00 3.06 -13.56
N ALA A 144 19.87 2.96 -14.58
CA ALA A 144 20.00 1.74 -15.38
C ALA A 144 20.28 0.47 -14.56
N PRO A 145 21.11 0.50 -13.48
CA PRO A 145 21.32 -0.66 -12.61
C PRO A 145 20.13 -1.02 -11.70
N TYR A 146 19.10 -0.18 -11.61
CA TYR A 146 18.03 -0.28 -10.62
C TYR A 146 16.68 -0.65 -11.23
N SER A 147 16.28 0.03 -12.32
CA SER A 147 15.01 -0.24 -13.00
C SER A 147 14.98 0.41 -14.40
N PRO A 148 15.63 -0.20 -15.41
CA PRO A 148 15.82 0.38 -16.74
C PRO A 148 14.60 0.24 -17.66
N GLN A 149 13.63 -0.61 -17.32
CA GLN A 149 12.50 -0.93 -18.19
C GLN A 149 11.65 0.32 -18.44
N GLU A 150 11.29 0.60 -19.70
CA GLU A 150 10.55 1.80 -20.10
C GLU A 150 9.17 1.91 -19.44
N ILE A 151 8.52 0.76 -19.20
CA ILE A 151 7.17 0.67 -18.65
C ILE A 151 7.22 -0.02 -17.30
N TYR A 152 6.57 0.60 -16.31
CA TYR A 152 6.21 -0.06 -15.08
C TYR A 152 4.91 -0.83 -15.30
N GLN A 153 4.91 -2.11 -14.94
CA GLN A 153 3.74 -2.97 -14.98
C GLN A 153 3.60 -3.76 -13.69
N ALA A 154 2.41 -3.76 -13.11
CA ALA A 154 2.10 -4.53 -11.92
C ALA A 154 0.60 -4.88 -11.86
N ALA A 155 0.27 -5.87 -11.04
CA ALA A 155 -1.10 -6.15 -10.63
C ALA A 155 -1.19 -5.99 -9.11
N GLU A 156 -2.18 -5.25 -8.62
CA GLU A 156 -2.57 -5.21 -7.22
C GLU A 156 -4.01 -5.68 -7.09
N LEU A 157 -4.23 -6.71 -6.29
CA LEU A 157 -5.47 -7.48 -6.26
C LEU A 157 -6.07 -7.38 -4.86
N PHE A 158 -6.99 -6.44 -4.66
CA PHE A 158 -7.57 -6.17 -3.35
C PHE A 158 -8.96 -6.79 -3.23
N LYS A 159 -9.24 -7.43 -2.09
CA LYS A 159 -10.58 -7.83 -1.68
C LYS A 159 -10.84 -7.30 -0.28
N LEU A 160 -11.84 -6.43 -0.16
CA LEU A 160 -12.28 -5.89 1.12
C LEU A 160 -13.64 -6.49 1.43
N ARG A 161 -13.67 -7.35 2.45
CA ARG A 161 -14.87 -8.04 2.90
C ARG A 161 -15.39 -7.41 4.19
N VAL A 162 -16.70 -7.13 4.22
CA VAL A 162 -17.36 -6.36 5.29
C VAL A 162 -18.77 -6.89 5.56
N PRO A 163 -19.34 -6.67 6.76
CA PRO A 163 -20.74 -6.97 7.04
C PRO A 163 -21.69 -6.13 6.16
N THR A 164 -22.55 -6.79 5.39
CA THR A 164 -23.53 -6.16 4.49
C THR A 164 -24.47 -5.22 5.25
N ALA A 165 -24.83 -5.58 6.49
CA ALA A 165 -25.69 -4.77 7.35
C ALA A 165 -25.08 -3.39 7.67
N GLU A 166 -23.75 -3.30 7.83
CA GLU A 166 -23.08 -2.01 8.13
C GLU A 166 -23.09 -1.07 6.92
N LEU A 167 -23.00 -1.61 5.71
CA LEU A 167 -23.09 -0.83 4.46
C LEU A 167 -24.47 -0.20 4.28
N ARG A 168 -25.53 -0.93 4.66
CA ARG A 168 -26.94 -0.53 4.50
C ARG A 168 -27.45 0.35 5.63
N ASN A 169 -26.71 0.48 6.73
CA ASN A 169 -27.12 1.27 7.88
C ASN A 169 -26.68 2.74 7.72
N PRO A 170 -27.62 3.71 7.59
CA PRO A 170 -27.28 5.12 7.45
C PRO A 170 -26.70 5.75 8.73
N ALA A 171 -26.88 5.12 9.90
CA ALA A 171 -26.31 5.60 11.16
C ALA A 171 -24.83 5.26 11.32
N ILE A 172 -24.29 4.37 10.49
CA ILE A 172 -22.88 3.98 10.51
C ILE A 172 -22.10 4.86 9.53
N THR A 173 -21.12 5.58 10.04
CA THR A 173 -20.24 6.46 9.25
C THR A 173 -18.94 5.78 8.80
N SER A 174 -18.52 4.73 9.51
CA SER A 174 -17.36 3.89 9.17
C SER A 174 -17.65 2.45 9.53
N VAL A 175 -17.39 1.51 8.60
CA VAL A 175 -17.48 0.07 8.88
C VAL A 175 -16.40 -0.29 9.89
N ALA A 176 -16.77 -0.92 11.00
CA ALA A 176 -15.83 -1.31 12.04
C ALA A 176 -14.99 -2.53 11.63
N GLN A 177 -15.62 -3.53 11.01
CA GLN A 177 -14.98 -4.78 10.61
C GLN A 177 -14.73 -4.81 9.11
N VAL A 178 -13.48 -4.56 8.73
CA VAL A 178 -13.00 -4.72 7.35
C VAL A 178 -11.94 -5.81 7.34
N PHE A 179 -12.13 -6.83 6.53
CA PHE A 179 -11.13 -7.85 6.25
C PHE A 179 -10.51 -7.58 4.89
N LEU A 180 -9.20 -7.34 4.87
CA LEU A 180 -8.43 -7.15 3.65
C LEU A 180 -7.74 -8.47 3.28
N THR A 181 -7.87 -8.89 2.04
CA THR A 181 -6.86 -9.72 1.38
C THR A 181 -6.25 -8.94 0.23
N TRP A 182 -4.93 -8.97 0.13
CA TRP A 182 -4.18 -8.21 -0.85
C TRP A 182 -3.06 -9.06 -1.39
N ASP A 183 -3.04 -9.23 -2.71
CA ASP A 183 -1.91 -9.78 -3.41
C ASP A 183 -1.37 -8.73 -4.38
N ARG A 184 -0.06 -8.69 -4.57
CA ARG A 184 0.57 -7.85 -5.58
C ARG A 184 1.61 -8.65 -6.35
N ILE A 185 1.60 -8.47 -7.66
CA ILE A 185 2.60 -9.01 -8.57
C ILE A 185 3.27 -7.83 -9.25
N GLY A 186 4.59 -7.71 -9.13
CA GLY A 186 5.33 -6.60 -9.72
C GLY A 186 6.79 -6.92 -9.98
N PRO A 187 7.51 -6.00 -10.63
CA PRO A 187 8.95 -6.15 -10.86
C PRO A 187 9.72 -6.14 -9.53
N MET A 188 10.99 -6.54 -9.61
CA MET A 188 11.94 -6.36 -8.51
C MET A 188 11.99 -4.88 -8.08
N LEU A 189 12.11 -4.62 -6.78
CA LEU A 189 12.17 -3.26 -6.28
C LEU A 189 13.48 -2.58 -6.71
N PRO A 190 13.49 -1.28 -7.04
CA PRO A 190 14.68 -0.62 -7.56
C PRO A 190 15.91 -0.77 -6.66
N TRP A 191 15.73 -0.59 -5.35
CA TRP A 191 16.80 -0.69 -4.35
C TRP A 191 17.44 -2.08 -4.24
N MET A 192 16.81 -3.12 -4.80
CA MET A 192 17.39 -4.46 -4.83
C MET A 192 18.55 -4.57 -5.83
N LYS A 193 18.71 -3.61 -6.76
CA LYS A 193 19.73 -3.64 -7.83
C LYS A 193 19.65 -4.92 -8.69
N MET A 194 18.44 -5.26 -9.13
CA MET A 194 18.13 -6.49 -9.89
C MET A 194 17.66 -6.18 -11.31
N ALA A 195 18.04 -5.03 -11.87
CA ALA A 195 17.58 -4.52 -13.16
C ALA A 195 17.74 -5.47 -14.35
N ASP A 196 18.80 -6.28 -14.32
CA ASP A 196 19.25 -7.20 -15.35
C ASP A 196 18.64 -8.61 -15.21
N ARG A 197 17.86 -8.87 -14.15
CA ARG A 197 17.37 -10.21 -13.82
C ARG A 197 15.88 -10.39 -14.08
N PRO A 198 15.49 -11.48 -14.76
CA PRO A 198 14.09 -11.82 -14.93
C PRO A 198 13.49 -12.26 -13.60
N GLY A 199 12.23 -11.90 -13.37
CA GLY A 199 11.52 -12.34 -12.18
C GLY A 199 10.51 -11.30 -11.70
N GLN A 200 9.68 -11.73 -10.77
CA GLN A 200 8.66 -10.90 -10.16
C GLN A 200 8.65 -11.10 -8.66
N LEU A 201 8.21 -10.07 -7.96
CA LEU A 201 7.83 -10.14 -6.56
C LEU A 201 6.35 -10.46 -6.45
N ILE A 202 6.02 -11.41 -5.58
CA ILE A 202 4.66 -11.77 -5.19
C ILE A 202 4.50 -11.38 -3.72
N TYR A 203 3.60 -10.42 -3.48
CA TYR A 203 3.15 -10.03 -2.16
C TYR A 203 1.89 -10.82 -1.88
N SER A 204 1.79 -11.41 -0.69
CA SER A 204 0.55 -12.02 -0.22
C SER A 204 0.31 -11.60 1.21
N ALA A 205 -0.76 -10.85 1.42
CA ALA A 205 -1.03 -10.15 2.66
C ALA A 205 -2.50 -10.21 3.04
N ILE A 206 -2.72 -10.15 4.35
CA ILE A 206 -4.04 -9.95 4.95
C ILE A 206 -3.99 -8.73 5.84
N GLY A 207 -5.15 -8.13 6.06
CA GLY A 207 -5.24 -6.93 6.89
C GLY A 207 -6.62 -6.71 7.46
N GLN A 208 -6.71 -5.67 8.26
CA GLN A 208 -7.95 -5.24 8.85
C GLN A 208 -7.95 -3.74 9.14
N LYS A 209 -9.15 -3.15 9.21
CA LYS A 209 -9.29 -1.82 9.78
C LYS A 209 -9.06 -1.91 11.30
N VAL A 210 -8.34 -0.94 11.85
CA VAL A 210 -8.15 -0.79 13.30
C VAL A 210 -8.72 0.54 13.76
N PRO A 211 -9.25 0.63 14.99
CA PRO A 211 -10.02 1.81 15.41
C PRO A 211 -9.14 3.05 15.61
N ASP A 212 -7.89 2.88 16.03
CA ASP A 212 -6.97 3.98 16.27
C ASP A 212 -5.50 3.52 16.19
N PHE A 213 -4.60 4.50 16.28
CA PHE A 213 -3.15 4.31 16.18
C PHE A 213 -2.58 3.29 17.19
N HIS A 214 -3.12 3.21 18.41
CA HIS A 214 -2.62 2.33 19.47
C HIS A 214 -3.01 0.86 19.24
N GLN A 215 -3.89 0.59 18.28
CA GLN A 215 -4.27 -0.77 17.86
C GLN A 215 -3.45 -1.25 16.65
N LEU A 216 -2.52 -0.44 16.15
CA LEU A 216 -1.55 -0.90 15.15
C LEU A 216 -0.54 -1.87 15.81
N PRO A 217 0.06 -2.79 15.05
CA PRO A 217 1.23 -3.55 15.50
C PRO A 217 2.29 -2.67 16.18
N GLN A 218 2.84 -3.12 17.31
CA GLN A 218 3.77 -2.33 18.15
C GLN A 218 4.94 -1.75 17.33
N LEU A 219 5.51 -2.55 16.43
CA LEU A 219 6.59 -2.14 15.53
C LEU A 219 6.22 -0.90 14.70
N LEU A 220 4.98 -0.81 14.19
CA LEU A 220 4.51 0.38 13.48
C LEU A 220 4.37 1.57 14.40
N GLN A 221 3.87 1.36 15.63
CA GLN A 221 3.74 2.44 16.61
C GLN A 221 5.11 3.03 16.95
N ASP A 222 6.11 2.18 17.16
CA ASP A 222 7.46 2.58 17.53
C ASP A 222 8.13 3.38 16.40
N GLU A 223 8.13 2.86 15.16
CA GLU A 223 8.72 3.55 14.02
C GLU A 223 8.02 4.88 13.70
N ILE A 224 6.69 4.91 13.75
CA ILE A 224 5.92 6.13 13.45
C ILE A 224 6.15 7.17 14.54
N ASN A 225 6.12 6.81 15.83
CA ASN A 225 6.35 7.79 16.89
C ASN A 225 7.78 8.34 16.91
N SER A 226 8.78 7.52 16.56
CA SER A 226 10.19 7.90 16.73
C SER A 226 10.85 8.47 15.48
N ARG A 227 10.46 8.02 14.28
CA ARG A 227 11.16 8.35 13.03
C ARG A 227 10.29 9.02 11.99
N VAL A 228 9.04 8.55 11.82
CA VAL A 228 8.16 9.00 10.74
C VAL A 228 6.79 9.49 11.25
N PRO A 229 6.75 10.50 12.15
CA PRO A 229 5.52 10.93 12.84
C PRO A 229 4.43 11.48 11.92
N LEU A 230 4.80 11.88 10.70
CA LEU A 230 3.85 12.31 9.67
C LEU A 230 2.77 11.25 9.35
N TYR A 231 3.11 9.96 9.48
CA TYR A 231 2.20 8.83 9.22
C TYR A 231 1.24 8.54 10.37
N LYS A 232 1.26 9.34 11.46
CA LYS A 232 0.28 9.25 12.54
C LYS A 232 -1.10 9.80 12.13
N ASN A 233 -1.12 10.69 11.14
CA ASN A 233 -2.33 11.38 10.70
C ASN A 233 -2.45 11.33 9.19
N ALA A 234 -3.68 11.19 8.69
CA ALA A 234 -3.95 11.45 7.28
C ALA A 234 -3.78 12.95 6.99
N PRO A 235 -3.58 13.36 5.73
CA PRO A 235 -3.74 14.76 5.34
C PRO A 235 -5.15 15.28 5.72
N PRO A 236 -5.30 16.52 6.21
CA PRO A 236 -6.62 17.09 6.56
C PRO A 236 -7.44 17.44 5.31
N SER A 237 -6.76 17.68 4.19
CA SER A 237 -7.33 17.93 2.88
C SER A 237 -6.53 17.18 1.83
N LYS A 238 -7.07 17.10 0.60
CA LYS A 238 -6.27 16.71 -0.56
C LYS A 238 -5.06 17.64 -0.68
N LEU A 239 -3.90 17.05 -0.96
CA LEU A 239 -2.65 17.78 -1.18
C LEU A 239 -2.52 18.15 -2.65
N ASP A 240 -1.97 19.34 -2.92
CA ASP A 240 -1.53 19.76 -4.24
C ASP A 240 -0.20 19.07 -4.60
N ALA A 241 -0.28 17.76 -4.75
CA ALA A 241 0.84 16.88 -5.04
C ALA A 241 0.35 15.62 -5.76
N ASP A 242 1.18 15.12 -6.68
CA ASP A 242 0.96 13.83 -7.31
C ASP A 242 1.07 12.69 -6.30
N ASP A 243 0.34 11.61 -6.56
CA ASP A 243 0.49 10.37 -5.81
C ASP A 243 1.93 9.84 -5.88
N ILE A 244 2.42 9.40 -4.72
CA ILE A 244 3.74 8.78 -4.57
C ILE A 244 3.62 7.26 -4.71
N THR A 245 4.56 6.68 -5.47
CA THR A 245 4.77 5.24 -5.58
C THR A 245 6.17 4.90 -5.08
N SER A 246 6.45 3.62 -4.80
CA SER A 246 7.80 3.19 -4.40
C SER A 246 8.89 3.59 -5.42
N TRP A 247 8.55 3.67 -6.71
CA TRP A 247 9.46 4.10 -7.77
C TRP A 247 9.71 5.61 -7.73
N LYS A 248 8.66 6.43 -7.59
CA LYS A 248 8.82 7.89 -7.43
C LYS A 248 9.56 8.24 -6.14
N TYR A 249 9.28 7.52 -5.05
CA TYR A 249 9.96 7.70 -3.78
C TYR A 249 11.45 7.35 -3.87
N PHE A 250 11.78 6.21 -4.49
CA PHE A 250 13.17 5.83 -4.75
C PHE A 250 13.89 6.88 -5.62
N LYS A 251 13.24 7.38 -6.67
CA LYS A 251 13.78 8.46 -7.52
C LYS A 251 14.09 9.72 -6.71
N LYS A 252 13.15 10.16 -5.87
CA LYS A 252 13.25 11.36 -5.04
C LYS A 252 14.39 11.27 -4.02
N HIS A 253 14.63 10.09 -3.47
CA HIS A 253 15.60 9.87 -2.38
C HIS A 253 16.82 9.04 -2.80
N PHE A 254 17.17 9.06 -4.07
CA PHE A 254 18.27 8.25 -4.60
C PHE A 254 19.63 8.60 -3.98
N ASP A 255 19.92 9.88 -3.76
CA ASP A 255 21.18 10.30 -3.14
C ASP A 255 21.31 9.79 -1.70
N ALA A 256 20.22 9.81 -0.93
CA ALA A 256 20.16 9.23 0.42
C ALA A 256 20.37 7.70 0.39
N TYR A 257 19.83 7.03 -0.64
CA TYR A 257 20.07 5.61 -0.87
C TYR A 257 21.55 5.33 -1.15
N LEU A 258 22.21 6.12 -1.99
CA LEU A 258 23.65 5.98 -2.25
C LEU A 258 24.51 6.23 -1.01
N GLN A 259 24.06 7.10 -0.10
CA GLN A 259 24.72 7.38 1.18
C GLN A 259 24.45 6.31 2.25
N GLY A 260 23.58 5.32 1.95
CA GLY A 260 23.23 4.27 2.89
C GLY A 260 22.39 4.76 4.08
N GLU A 261 21.61 5.82 3.88
CA GLU A 261 20.71 6.34 4.90
C GLU A 261 19.62 5.32 5.29
N THR A 262 19.02 5.54 6.46
CA THR A 262 17.96 4.66 6.97
C THR A 262 16.61 5.15 6.45
N PHE A 263 15.88 4.30 5.74
CA PHE A 263 14.55 4.61 5.23
C PHE A 263 13.43 4.24 6.22
N PRO A 264 12.21 4.80 6.07
CA PRO A 264 11.90 5.97 5.24
C PRO A 264 12.67 7.22 5.71
N ILE A 265 12.93 8.13 4.78
CA ILE A 265 13.48 9.45 5.08
C ILE A 265 12.41 10.25 5.82
N PRO A 266 12.66 10.73 7.05
CA PRO A 266 11.70 11.52 7.82
C PRO A 266 11.29 12.79 7.07
N GLU A 267 9.99 13.00 6.95
CA GLU A 267 9.43 14.26 6.46
C GLU A 267 8.89 15.05 7.66
N PRO A 268 9.03 16.40 7.67
CA PRO A 268 8.49 17.21 8.75
C PRO A 268 6.97 17.04 8.86
N ALA A 269 6.47 16.94 10.10
CA ALA A 269 5.04 17.02 10.37
C ALA A 269 4.57 18.45 10.03
N LEU A 270 3.80 18.59 8.95
CA LEU A 270 3.06 19.82 8.65
C LEU A 270 1.88 19.99 9.61
#